data_AF-A0AAW8AZQ8-F1
#
_entry.id   AF-A0AAW8AZQ8-F1
#
_cell.length_a   1.000
_cell.length_b   1.000
_cell.length_c   1.000
_cell.angle_alpha   90.00
_cell.angle_beta   90.00
_cell.angle_gamma   90.00
#
_symmetry.space_group_name_H-M   'P 1'
#
loop_
_entity.id
_entity.type
_entity.pdbx_description
1 polymer ?
#
loop_
_entity_poly.entity_id
_entity_poly.type
_entity_poly.pdbx_seq_one_letter_code
_entity_poly.pdbx_strand_id
1 'polypeptide(L)' 'MDRPHVERGDWIMLKACEEQESVEARVYNVHEDGTLFVGYHMGSFKTMKAKAIWADTFWKVID' A
#
# COMPACT_ATOMS: atom_id res chain seq x y z
N MET A 1 7.88 14.72 -2.58
CA MET A 1 6.54 15.26 -2.93
C MET A 1 5.62 15.15 -1.72
N ASP A 2 4.54 15.93 -1.64
CA ASP A 2 3.55 15.78 -0.55
C ASP A 2 2.91 14.37 -0.62
N ARG A 3 2.73 13.72 0.54
CA ARG A 3 2.12 12.39 0.62
C ARG A 3 0.67 12.49 0.12
N PRO A 4 0.22 11.64 -0.81
CA PRO A 4 -1.16 11.68 -1.26
C PRO A 4 -2.11 11.43 -0.07
N HIS A 5 -3.22 12.15 -0.03
CA HIS A 5 -4.27 11.91 0.95
C HIS A 5 -4.89 10.53 0.69
N VAL A 6 -4.95 9.68 1.70
CA VAL A 6 -5.49 8.33 1.59
C VAL A 6 -6.38 8.04 2.79
N GLU A 7 -7.56 7.49 2.54
CA GLU A 7 -8.53 7.18 3.58
C GLU A 7 -8.75 5.67 3.69
N ARG A 8 -9.44 5.26 4.76
CA ARG A 8 -9.85 3.87 4.93
C ARG A 8 -10.84 3.49 3.83
N GLY A 9 -10.53 2.43 3.10
CA GLY A 9 -11.36 1.89 2.03
C GLY A 9 -10.86 2.27 0.63
N ASP A 10 -9.91 3.21 0.53
CA ASP A 10 -9.26 3.55 -0.73
C ASP A 10 -8.47 2.40 -1.32
N TRP A 11 -8.25 2.50 -2.63
CA TRP A 11 -7.38 1.62 -3.39
C TRP A 11 -6.11 2.36 -3.77
N ILE A 12 -4.97 1.76 -3.45
CA ILE A 12 -3.65 2.30 -3.77
C ILE A 12 -2.82 1.28 -4.53
N MET A 13 -1.82 1.77 -5.26
CA MET A 13 -0.85 0.93 -5.94
C MET A 13 0.38 0.74 -5.04
N LEU A 14 0.61 -0.49 -4.63
CA LEU A 14 1.80 -0.89 -3.90
C LEU A 14 2.90 -1.30 -4.86
N LYS A 15 4.14 -0.93 -4.54
CA LYS A 15 5.33 -1.48 -5.19
C LYS A 15 6.30 -2.00 -4.14
N ALA A 16 6.89 -3.17 -4.39
CA ALA A 16 8.00 -3.66 -3.57
C ALA A 16 9.31 -2.91 -3.89
N CYS A 17 9.53 -2.58 -5.17
CA CYS A 17 10.64 -1.78 -5.69
C CYS A 17 10.21 -1.09 -7.00
N GLU A 18 10.93 -0.07 -7.46
CA GLU A 18 10.60 0.68 -8.68
C GLU A 18 10.47 -0.21 -9.93
N GLU A 19 11.31 -1.24 -10.00
CA GLU A 19 11.43 -2.19 -11.13
C GLU A 19 10.39 -3.32 -11.11
N GLN A 20 9.59 -3.44 -10.04
CA GLN A 20 8.57 -4.49 -9.93
C GLN A 20 7.19 -3.98 -10.34
N GLU A 21 6.35 -4.92 -10.78
CA GLU A 21 4.94 -4.66 -11.08
C GLU A 21 4.21 -4.12 -9.84
N SER A 22 3.42 -3.08 -10.07
CA SER A 22 2.54 -2.53 -9.05
C SER A 22 1.42 -3.51 -8.76
N VAL A 23 1.06 -3.66 -7.48
CA VAL A 23 -0.08 -4.46 -7.06
C VAL A 23 -1.12 -3.56 -6.45
N GLU A 24 -2.37 -3.73 -6.89
CA GLU A 24 -3.50 -3.01 -6.32
C GLU A 24 -3.80 -3.52 -4.91
N ALA A 25 -3.95 -2.57 -3.98
CA ALA A 25 -4.19 -2.87 -2.58
C ALA A 25 -5.25 -1.98 -1.98
N ARG A 26 -6.08 -2.57 -1.12
CA ARG A 26 -7.11 -1.85 -0.39
C ARG A 26 -6.60 -1.40 0.97
N VAL A 27 -6.80 -0.14 1.31
CA VAL A 27 -6.48 0.43 2.61
C VAL A 27 -7.53 -0.01 3.63
N TYR A 28 -7.10 -0.78 4.62
CA TYR A 28 -7.94 -1.17 5.75
C TYR A 28 -7.86 -0.19 6.91
N ASN A 29 -6.69 0.40 7.13
CA ASN A 29 -6.49 1.35 8.21
C ASN A 29 -5.38 2.35 7.87
N VAL A 30 -5.53 3.57 8.35
CA VAL A 30 -4.53 4.64 8.25
C VAL A 30 -4.10 4.97 9.68
N HIS A 31 -2.83 4.80 10.00
CA HIS A 31 -2.29 5.16 11.31
C HIS A 31 -1.91 6.65 11.34
N GLU A 32 -1.91 7.26 12.53
CA GLU A 32 -1.54 8.68 12.71
C GLU A 32 -0.10 9.02 12.30
N ASP A 33 0.81 8.04 12.39
CA ASP A 33 2.19 8.11 11.88
C ASP A 33 2.25 8.08 10.33
N GLY A 34 1.10 7.87 9.68
CA GLY A 34 0.95 7.77 8.23
C GLY A 34 1.37 6.43 7.64
N THR A 35 1.58 5.42 8.48
CA THR A 35 1.66 4.02 8.06
C THR A 35 0.27 3.52 7.65
N LEU A 36 0.17 2.86 6.50
CA LEU A 36 -1.07 2.26 6.03
C LEU A 36 -1.09 0.76 6.30
N PHE A 37 -2.24 0.24 6.70
CA PHE A 37 -2.50 -1.19 6.73
C PHE A 37 -3.33 -1.57 5.51
N VAL A 38 -2.79 -2.46 4.68
CA VAL A 38 -3.30 -2.71 3.34
C VAL A 38 -3.50 -4.20 3.06
N GLY A 39 -4.46 -4.52 2.21
CA GLY A 39 -4.70 -5.86 1.69
C GLY A 39 -4.54 -5.93 0.20
N TYR A 40 -3.73 -6.85 -0.31
CA TYR A 40 -3.51 -7.00 -1.75
C TYR A 40 -3.54 -8.46 -2.21
N HIS A 41 -3.69 -8.67 -3.51
CA HIS A 41 -3.77 -9.98 -4.14
C HIS A 41 -2.66 -10.12 -5.18
N MET A 42 -1.63 -10.92 -4.88
CA MET A 42 -0.59 -11.29 -5.86
C MET A 42 -0.95 -12.63 -6.53
N GLY A 43 -1.78 -12.57 -7.57
CA GLY A 43 -2.08 -13.73 -8.43
C GLY A 43 -2.75 -14.94 -7.74
N SER A 44 -3.25 -14.77 -6.51
CA SER A 44 -3.91 -15.82 -5.72
C SER A 44 -5.17 -15.28 -5.06
N PHE A 45 -6.15 -16.17 -4.86
CA PHE A 45 -7.41 -15.87 -4.15
C PHE A 45 -7.21 -15.42 -2.69
N LYS A 46 -6.02 -15.64 -2.12
CA LYS A 46 -5.70 -15.26 -0.74
C LYS A 46 -5.31 -13.79 -0.68
N THR A 47 -6.03 -13.01 0.14
CA THR A 47 -5.64 -11.64 0.48
C THR A 47 -4.38 -11.68 1.36
N MET A 48 -3.30 -11.07 0.89
CA MET A 48 -2.13 -10.77 1.70
C MET A 48 -2.37 -9.47 2.45
N LYS A 49 -1.97 -9.40 3.72
CA LYS A 49 -2.03 -8.18 4.53
C LYS A 49 -0.61 -7.70 4.77
N ALA A 50 -0.37 -6.42 4.60
CA ALA A 50 0.94 -5.83 4.87
C ALA A 50 0.80 -4.39 5.38
N LYS A 51 1.90 -3.84 5.86
CA LYS A 51 2.02 -2.41 6.14
C LYS A 51 2.65 -1.71 4.94
N ALA A 52 2.28 -0.47 4.70
CA ALA A 52 2.83 0.33 3.62
C ALA A 52 3.16 1.75 4.09
N ILE A 53 4.24 2.30 3.55
CA ILE A 53 4.69 3.67 3.79
C ILE A 53 4.86 4.41 2.47
N TRP A 54 4.74 5.73 2.51
CA TRP A 54 4.96 6.56 1.33
C TRP A 54 6.46 6.76 1.12
N ALA A 55 6.99 6.24 0.02
CA ALA A 55 8.41 6.34 -0.35
C ALA A 55 8.63 7.45 -1.39
N ASP A 56 8.08 8.64 -1.13
CA ASP A 56 8.09 9.86 -1.98
C ASP A 56 7.34 9.75 -3.32
N THR A 57 7.45 8.63 -4.03
CA THR A 57 6.83 8.37 -5.34
C THR A 57 5.81 7.25 -5.35
N PHE A 58 5.92 6.27 -4.45
CA PHE A 58 5.02 5.13 -4.40
C PHE A 58 4.81 4.62 -2.98
N TRP A 59 3.73 3.87 -2.78
CA TRP A 59 3.50 3.15 -1.53
C TRP A 59 4.37 1.90 -1.51
N LYS A 60 5.35 1.88 -0.62
CA LYS A 60 6.28 0.77 -0.42
C LYS A 60 5.77 -0.13 0.69
N VAL A 61 5.71 -1.43 0.40
CA VAL A 61 5.41 -2.44 1.42
C VAL A 61 6.57 -2.56 2.40
N ILE A 62 6.25 -2.56 3.70
CA ILE A 62 7.17 -2.83 4.80
C ILE A 62 6.65 -4.02 5.59
N ASP A 63 7.56 -4.90 6.01
CA ASP A 63 7.28 -6.11 6.80
C ASP A 63 6.83 -5.76 8.24
#